data_AF-A0A351C4S6-F1
#
_entry.id   AF-A0A351C4S6-F1
#
_cell.length_a   1.000
_cell.length_b   1.000
_cell.length_c   1.000
_cell.angle_alpha   90.00
_cell.angle_beta   90.00
_cell.angle_gamma   90.00
#
_symmetry.space_group_name_H-M   'P 1'
#
loop_
_entity.id
_entity.type
_entity.pdbx_description
1 polymer ?
#
loop_
_entity_poly.entity_id
_entity_poly.type
_entity_poly.pdbx_seq_one_letter_code
_entity_poly.pdbx_strand_id
1 'polypeptide(L)'
;MIKKPTSSAARTTILPHTLQHADSIAGEMHRIALGFIAQQVLPYVKRRAAPSSSEPIPSPPKWLFNVSAGVGKTRVMAAAAVHGVKKGLRVVISVPTTRLGFDIQREIEKQLPGASGVWLGREQQDPNNPKQRMCPRHDAAYAAHKLGLRPSAACGTKKSGFCKHRPKVGRSFP
;
A
#
# COMPACT_ATOMS: atom_id res chain seq x y z
N MET A 1 22.27 -24.32 -24.85
CA MET A 1 22.20 -24.10 -23.39
C MET A 1 21.35 -22.86 -23.10
N ILE A 2 20.11 -23.05 -22.67
CA ILE A 2 19.18 -21.94 -22.37
C ILE A 2 19.55 -21.38 -21.00
N LYS A 3 20.06 -20.14 -20.97
CA LYS A 3 20.27 -19.39 -19.71
C LYS A 3 18.92 -19.21 -19.02
N LYS A 4 18.74 -19.87 -17.87
CA LYS A 4 17.59 -19.62 -17.00
C LYS A 4 17.62 -18.14 -16.55
N PRO A 5 16.48 -17.44 -16.55
CA PRO A 5 16.41 -16.10 -16.01
C PRO A 5 16.78 -16.14 -14.52
N THR A 6 17.70 -15.27 -14.12
CA THR A 6 18.06 -15.04 -12.72
C THR A 6 16.81 -14.65 -11.96
N SER A 7 16.43 -15.49 -11.00
CA SER A 7 15.33 -15.23 -10.07
C SER A 7 15.53 -13.87 -9.41
N SER A 8 14.50 -13.01 -9.46
CA SER A 8 14.38 -11.78 -8.69
C SER A 8 14.21 -12.13 -7.20
N ALA A 9 15.20 -12.81 -6.62
CA ALA A 9 15.23 -13.11 -5.20
C ALA A 9 15.25 -11.77 -4.45
N ALA A 10 14.28 -11.59 -3.56
CA ALA A 10 14.32 -10.47 -2.61
C ALA A 10 15.68 -10.51 -1.91
N ARG A 11 16.44 -9.41 -1.96
CA ARG A 11 17.67 -9.31 -1.18
C ARG A 11 17.28 -9.36 0.30
N THR A 12 17.55 -10.49 0.93
CA THR A 12 17.35 -10.66 2.37
C THR A 12 18.51 -9.98 3.08
N THR A 13 18.28 -8.80 3.63
CA THR A 13 19.21 -8.21 4.61
C THR A 13 18.79 -8.69 5.98
N ILE A 14 19.60 -9.55 6.58
CA ILE A 14 19.47 -9.87 8.01
C ILE A 14 19.93 -8.64 8.77
N LEU A 15 19.05 -8.07 9.60
CA LEU A 15 19.42 -6.99 10.49
C LEU A 15 20.45 -7.55 11.48
N PRO A 16 21.62 -6.90 11.66
CA PRO A 16 22.58 -7.37 12.65
C PRO A 16 21.93 -7.39 14.04
N HIS A 17 22.21 -8.45 14.82
CA HIS A 17 21.74 -8.55 16.21
C HIS A 17 22.36 -7.45 17.10
N THR A 18 23.53 -6.97 16.73
CA THR A 18 24.17 -5.79 17.30
C THR A 18 23.73 -4.54 16.56
N LEU A 19 22.98 -3.71 17.27
CA LEU A 19 22.52 -2.39 16.83
C LEU A 19 23.74 -1.55 16.44
N GLN A 20 23.98 -1.37 15.14
CA GLN A 20 25.19 -0.65 14.72
C GLN A 20 25.11 0.85 15.06
N HIS A 21 23.91 1.45 15.23
CA HIS A 21 23.75 2.85 15.66
C HIS A 21 22.36 3.24 16.23
N ALA A 22 21.42 2.31 16.46
CA ALA A 22 20.06 2.65 16.91
C ALA A 22 19.75 1.99 18.26
N ASP A 23 19.23 2.71 19.25
CA ASP A 23 19.02 2.17 20.62
C ASP A 23 17.96 1.05 20.71
N SER A 24 17.26 0.73 19.62
CA SER A 24 16.24 -0.33 19.58
C SER A 24 16.04 -0.92 18.18
N ILE A 25 15.51 -2.15 18.13
CA ILE A 25 15.07 -2.83 16.88
C ILE A 25 14.08 -1.94 16.10
N ALA A 26 13.17 -1.26 16.82
CA ALA A 26 12.21 -0.34 16.22
C ALA A 26 12.91 0.83 15.51
N GLY A 27 13.94 1.40 16.14
CA GLY A 27 14.73 2.49 15.56
C GLY A 27 15.46 2.08 14.30
N GLU A 28 16.08 0.89 14.32
CA GLU A 28 16.78 0.36 13.15
C GLU A 28 15.82 0.04 11.99
N MET A 29 14.68 -0.58 12.28
CA MET A 29 13.62 -0.80 11.30
C MET A 29 13.12 0.52 10.70
N HIS A 30 12.92 1.53 11.53
CA HIS A 30 12.47 2.86 11.08
C HIS A 30 13.46 3.47 10.10
N ARG A 31 14.75 3.48 10.47
CA ARG A 31 15.84 3.98 9.60
C ARG A 31 15.84 3.27 8.25
N ILE A 32 15.74 1.94 8.25
CA ILE A 32 15.77 1.14 7.03
C ILE A 32 14.50 1.35 6.19
N ALA A 33 13.32 1.42 6.81
CA ALA A 33 12.08 1.68 6.09
C ALA A 33 12.09 3.05 5.40
N LEU A 34 12.56 4.09 6.08
CA LEU A 34 12.69 5.43 5.48
C LEU A 34 13.74 5.46 4.37
N GLY A 35 14.90 4.83 4.60
CA GLY A 35 15.97 4.69 3.61
C GLY A 35 15.47 3.96 2.35
N PHE A 36 14.72 2.87 2.52
CA PHE A 36 14.13 2.12 1.42
C PHE A 36 13.16 2.97 0.58
N ILE A 37 12.31 3.78 1.22
CA ILE A 37 11.42 4.70 0.50
C ILE A 37 12.23 5.71 -0.31
N ALA A 38 13.20 6.35 0.33
CA ALA A 38 13.98 7.42 -0.29
C ALA A 38 14.88 6.91 -1.44
N GLN A 39 15.55 5.79 -1.23
CA GLN A 39 16.61 5.30 -2.13
C GLN A 39 16.09 4.32 -3.19
N GLN A 40 14.96 3.64 -2.95
CA GLN A 40 14.46 2.63 -3.88
C GLN A 40 13.06 2.96 -4.41
N VAL A 41 12.10 3.27 -3.53
CA VAL A 41 10.71 3.49 -3.94
C VAL A 41 10.55 4.77 -4.75
N LEU A 42 11.06 5.90 -4.27
CA LEU A 42 10.91 7.18 -4.97
C LEU A 42 11.56 7.19 -6.36
N PRO A 43 12.82 6.71 -6.55
CA PRO A 43 13.41 6.60 -7.88
C PRO A 43 12.61 5.69 -8.81
N TYR A 44 12.10 4.56 -8.29
CA TYR A 44 11.25 3.65 -9.05
C TYR A 44 9.97 4.34 -9.54
N VAL A 45 9.25 5.04 -8.64
CA VAL A 45 8.01 5.75 -9.00
C VAL A 45 8.28 6.86 -10.01
N LYS A 46 9.36 7.63 -9.85
CA LYS A 46 9.76 8.67 -10.82
C LYS A 46 10.06 8.08 -12.19
N ARG A 47 10.85 7.00 -12.26
CA ARG A 47 11.16 6.31 -13.53
C ARG A 47 9.91 5.77 -14.21
N ARG A 48 8.98 5.20 -13.43
CA ARG A 48 7.71 4.69 -13.97
C ARG A 48 6.77 5.79 -14.47
N ALA A 49 6.87 7.00 -13.91
CA ALA A 49 6.08 8.15 -14.32
C ALA A 49 6.70 8.92 -15.51
N ALA A 50 7.99 8.73 -15.78
CA ALA A 50 8.69 9.37 -16.89
C ALA A 50 8.14 8.92 -18.26
N PRO A 51 8.30 9.74 -19.32
CA PRO A 51 7.98 9.35 -20.69
C PRO A 51 8.66 8.02 -21.06
N SER A 52 8.05 7.26 -21.96
CA SER A 52 8.53 5.93 -22.34
C SER A 52 9.97 5.98 -22.86
N SER A 53 10.92 5.44 -22.09
CA SER A 53 12.26 5.10 -22.56
C SER A 53 12.26 3.70 -23.16
N SER A 54 13.26 3.41 -24.00
CA SER A 54 13.51 2.06 -24.53
C SER A 54 14.00 1.07 -23.47
N GLU A 55 14.46 1.58 -22.32
CA GLU A 55 14.91 0.74 -21.22
C GLU A 55 13.73 0.06 -20.49
N PRO A 56 13.81 -1.25 -20.23
CA PRO A 56 12.78 -1.94 -19.47
C PRO A 56 12.69 -1.39 -18.04
N ILE A 57 11.48 -1.04 -17.61
CA ILE A 57 11.22 -0.64 -16.23
C ILE A 57 11.49 -1.85 -15.33
N PRO A 58 12.36 -1.72 -14.30
CA PRO A 58 12.65 -2.83 -13.40
C PRO A 58 11.39 -3.27 -12.63
N SER A 59 11.45 -4.43 -11.97
CA SER A 59 10.38 -4.83 -11.06
C SER A 59 10.25 -3.82 -9.90
N PRO A 60 9.04 -3.59 -9.35
CA PRO A 60 8.87 -2.75 -8.18
C PRO A 60 9.75 -3.26 -7.03
N PRO A 61 10.47 -2.38 -6.30
CA PRO A 61 11.29 -2.79 -5.18
C PRO A 61 10.40 -3.39 -4.08
N LYS A 62 10.88 -4.45 -3.44
CA LYS A 62 10.19 -5.17 -2.37
C LYS A 62 11.14 -5.37 -1.20
N TRP A 63 10.62 -5.26 0.01
CA TRP A 63 11.37 -5.50 1.24
C TRP A 63 10.52 -6.27 2.25
N LEU A 64 11.17 -7.12 3.04
CA LEU A 64 10.54 -7.87 4.12
C LEU A 64 11.30 -7.61 5.42
N PHE A 65 10.59 -7.24 6.48
CA PHE A 65 11.13 -7.16 7.83
C PHE A 65 10.72 -8.40 8.60
N ASN A 66 11.68 -9.24 8.98
CA ASN A 66 11.45 -10.37 9.89
C ASN A 66 12.02 -10.04 11.26
N VAL A 67 11.12 -9.76 12.21
CA VAL A 67 11.46 -9.36 13.58
C VAL A 67 10.42 -9.88 14.57
N SER A 68 10.84 -10.07 15.83
CA SER A 68 10.01 -10.55 16.93
C SER A 68 8.74 -9.74 17.15
N ALA A 69 7.73 -10.33 17.79
CA ALA A 69 6.55 -9.61 18.28
C ALA A 69 6.95 -8.56 19.33
N GLY A 70 6.11 -7.54 19.53
CA GLY A 70 6.33 -6.50 20.55
C GLY A 70 7.33 -5.39 20.18
N VAL A 71 8.14 -5.53 19.14
CA VAL A 71 9.19 -4.55 18.77
C VAL A 71 8.69 -3.25 18.11
N GLY A 72 7.39 -2.95 18.14
CA GLY A 72 6.85 -1.69 17.59
C GLY A 72 6.72 -1.63 16.06
N LYS A 73 6.59 -2.77 15.36
CA LYS A 73 6.41 -2.84 13.89
C LYS A 73 5.33 -1.89 13.36
N THR A 74 4.18 -1.85 14.03
CA THR A 74 3.05 -1.02 13.64
C THR A 74 3.40 0.47 13.64
N ARG A 75 4.15 0.92 14.65
CA ARG A 75 4.62 2.31 14.76
C ARG A 75 5.58 2.66 13.62
N VAL A 76 6.51 1.77 13.32
CA VAL A 76 7.45 1.94 12.19
C VAL A 76 6.70 2.02 10.86
N MET A 77 5.72 1.14 10.63
CA MET A 77 4.90 1.13 9.43
C MET A 77 4.10 2.43 9.26
N ALA A 78 3.47 2.92 10.33
CA ALA A 78 2.73 4.19 10.32
C ALA A 78 3.66 5.38 9.99
N ALA A 79 4.84 5.45 10.63
CA ALA A 79 5.83 6.48 10.35
C ALA A 79 6.35 6.44 8.90
N ALA A 80 6.61 5.23 8.37
CA ALA A 80 7.00 5.05 6.97
C ALA A 80 5.89 5.48 6.00
N ALA A 81 4.63 5.19 6.32
CA ALA A 81 3.49 5.65 5.53
C ALA A 81 3.37 7.18 5.51
N VAL A 82 3.44 7.82 6.69
CA VAL A 82 3.48 9.29 6.82
C VAL A 82 4.61 9.88 5.99
N HIS A 83 5.82 9.30 6.07
CA HIS A 83 6.95 9.75 5.26
C HIS A 83 6.68 9.61 3.76
N GLY A 84 6.12 8.48 3.31
CA GLY A 84 5.75 8.27 1.91
C GLY A 84 4.74 9.31 1.42
N VAL A 85 3.70 9.57 2.20
CA VAL A 85 2.67 10.58 1.86
C VAL A 85 3.28 11.98 1.76
N LYS A 86 4.16 12.37 2.70
CA LYS A 86 4.90 13.64 2.63
C LYS A 86 5.79 13.78 1.39
N LYS A 87 6.15 12.65 0.74
CA LYS A 87 6.92 12.62 -0.51
C LYS A 87 6.02 12.51 -1.76
N GLY A 88 4.71 12.72 -1.61
CA GLY A 88 3.73 12.68 -2.70
C GLY A 88 3.31 11.27 -3.12
N LEU A 89 3.64 10.25 -2.33
CA LEU A 89 3.20 8.87 -2.60
C LEU A 89 1.78 8.63 -2.08
N ARG A 90 1.04 7.79 -2.80
CA ARG A 90 -0.19 7.18 -2.27
C ARG A 90 0.19 5.85 -1.63
N VAL A 91 -0.10 5.69 -0.34
CA VAL A 91 0.28 4.52 0.45
C VAL A 91 -0.97 3.70 0.80
N VAL A 92 -0.90 2.39 0.61
CA VAL A 92 -1.93 1.44 1.06
C VAL A 92 -1.32 0.55 2.13
N ILE A 93 -2.00 0.44 3.27
CA ILE A 93 -1.62 -0.45 4.36
C ILE A 93 -2.69 -1.53 4.48
N SER A 94 -2.29 -2.79 4.36
CA SER A 94 -3.17 -3.94 4.58
C SER A 94 -2.87 -4.56 5.95
N VAL A 95 -3.91 -4.77 6.75
CA VAL A 95 -3.81 -5.34 8.09
C VAL A 95 -4.84 -6.44 8.33
N PRO A 96 -4.56 -7.39 9.23
CA PRO A 96 -5.43 -8.54 9.44
C PRO A 96 -6.76 -8.21 10.13
N THR A 97 -6.82 -7.13 10.93
CA THR A 97 -8.02 -6.79 11.71
C THR A 97 -8.45 -5.35 11.50
N THR A 98 -9.75 -5.12 11.56
CA THR A 98 -10.35 -3.77 11.43
C THR A 98 -9.89 -2.85 12.55
N ARG A 99 -9.87 -3.35 13.80
CA ARG A 99 -9.35 -2.61 14.97
C ARG A 99 -7.94 -2.08 14.74
N LEU A 100 -7.02 -2.93 14.26
CA LEU A 100 -5.67 -2.51 13.96
C LEU A 100 -5.64 -1.46 12.83
N GLY A 101 -6.52 -1.59 11.84
CA GLY A 101 -6.68 -0.58 10.78
C GLY A 101 -7.05 0.79 11.32
N PHE A 102 -8.04 0.86 12.22
CA PHE A 102 -8.43 2.11 12.88
C PHE A 102 -7.36 2.64 13.83
N ASP A 103 -6.63 1.77 14.54
CA ASP A 103 -5.51 2.17 15.39
C ASP A 103 -4.40 2.85 14.57
N ILE A 104 -4.04 2.28 13.42
CA ILE A 104 -3.05 2.86 12.50
C ILE A 104 -3.58 4.16 11.89
N GLN A 105 -4.85 4.20 11.47
CA GLN A 105 -5.46 5.42 10.94
C GLN A 105 -5.33 6.56 11.96
N ARG A 106 -5.72 6.33 13.23
CA ARG A 106 -5.59 7.34 14.29
C ARG A 106 -4.15 7.81 14.47
N GLU A 107 -3.19 6.91 14.39
CA GLU A 107 -1.76 7.28 14.52
C GLU A 107 -1.27 8.13 13.34
N ILE A 108 -1.74 7.86 12.13
CA ILE A 108 -1.43 8.68 10.94
C ILE A 108 -2.11 10.05 11.04
N GLU A 109 -3.40 10.09 11.41
CA GLU A 109 -4.19 11.33 11.56
C GLU A 109 -3.60 12.30 12.58
N LYS A 110 -2.98 11.80 13.67
CA LYS A 110 -2.25 12.66 14.62
C LYS A 110 -1.12 13.46 13.96
N GLN A 111 -0.52 12.91 12.91
CA GLN A 111 0.63 13.53 12.22
C GLN A 111 0.24 14.23 10.93
N LEU A 112 -0.80 13.76 10.26
CA LEU A 112 -1.33 14.27 9.00
C LEU A 112 -2.87 14.23 9.02
N PRO A 113 -3.52 15.22 9.64
CA PRO A 113 -4.98 15.28 9.69
C PRO A 113 -5.62 15.31 8.30
N GLY A 114 -6.65 14.50 8.09
CA GLY A 114 -7.39 14.35 6.84
C GLY A 114 -6.67 13.57 5.74
N ALA A 115 -5.47 13.03 6.01
CA ALA A 115 -4.67 12.37 4.98
C ALA A 115 -4.95 10.86 4.85
N SER A 116 -5.70 10.26 5.78
CA SER A 116 -5.92 8.82 5.82
C SER A 116 -7.40 8.42 5.87
N GLY A 117 -7.67 7.19 5.44
CA GLY A 117 -9.00 6.60 5.49
C GLY A 117 -8.89 5.09 5.63
N VAL A 118 -9.95 4.46 6.16
CA VAL A 118 -10.04 3.01 6.32
C VAL A 118 -10.99 2.46 5.27
N TRP A 119 -10.50 1.55 4.44
CA TRP A 119 -11.31 0.81 3.48
C TRP A 119 -11.59 -0.59 4.00
N LEU A 120 -12.85 -0.86 4.34
CA LEU A 120 -13.32 -2.15 4.84
C LEU A 120 -13.77 -3.08 3.70
N GLY A 121 -14.24 -4.28 4.06
CA GLY A 121 -14.84 -5.21 3.10
C GLY A 121 -16.06 -4.59 2.39
N ARG A 122 -16.32 -5.01 1.14
CA ARG A 122 -17.37 -4.41 0.27
C ARG A 122 -18.74 -4.30 0.91
N GLU A 123 -19.10 -5.25 1.78
CA GLU A 123 -20.41 -5.36 2.41
C GLU A 123 -20.50 -4.62 3.74
N GLN A 124 -19.35 -4.26 4.33
CA GLN A 124 -19.31 -3.53 5.60
C GLN A 124 -19.82 -2.10 5.39
N GLN A 125 -20.32 -1.48 6.47
CA GLN A 125 -20.69 -0.08 6.44
C GLN A 125 -19.45 0.80 6.22
N ASP A 126 -19.62 1.88 5.45
CA ASP A 126 -18.57 2.87 5.24
C ASP A 126 -18.36 3.65 6.56
N PRO A 127 -17.14 3.63 7.14
CA PRO A 127 -16.86 4.36 8.37
C PRO A 127 -17.15 5.87 8.28
N ASN A 128 -17.05 6.45 7.08
CA ASN A 128 -17.30 7.88 6.86
C ASN A 128 -18.77 8.18 6.53
N ASN A 129 -19.57 7.16 6.23
CA ASN A 129 -21.00 7.30 5.98
C ASN A 129 -21.72 6.00 6.36
N PRO A 130 -22.17 5.86 7.63
CA PRO A 130 -22.79 4.63 8.12
C PRO A 130 -24.07 4.21 7.38
N LYS A 131 -24.71 5.15 6.67
CA LYS A 131 -25.91 4.87 5.88
C LYS A 131 -25.62 4.16 4.56
N GLN A 132 -24.36 4.05 4.15
CA GLN A 132 -23.96 3.35 2.93
C GLN A 132 -22.99 2.20 3.22
N ARG A 133 -23.05 1.15 2.39
CA ARG A 133 -22.00 0.12 2.36
C ARG A 133 -20.73 0.68 1.72
N MET A 134 -19.58 0.12 2.08
CA MET A 134 -18.27 0.47 1.55
C MET A 134 -18.25 0.39 0.02
N CYS A 135 -18.94 -0.59 -0.56
CA CYS A 135 -19.28 -0.61 -1.98
C CYS A 135 -20.76 -0.27 -2.18
N PRO A 136 -21.11 0.92 -2.71
CA PRO A 136 -22.50 1.27 -3.00
C PRO A 136 -23.19 0.36 -4.03
N ARG A 137 -22.43 -0.40 -4.82
CA ARG A 137 -22.92 -1.40 -5.78
C ARG A 137 -22.61 -2.83 -5.33
N HIS A 138 -22.60 -3.06 -4.02
CA HIS A 138 -22.28 -4.38 -3.46
C HIS A 138 -23.15 -5.49 -4.05
N ASP A 139 -24.46 -5.27 -4.24
CA ASP A 139 -25.37 -6.28 -4.79
C ASP A 139 -24.97 -6.70 -6.22
N ALA A 140 -24.56 -5.74 -7.05
CA ALA A 140 -24.06 -6.03 -8.40
C ALA A 140 -22.73 -6.79 -8.37
N ALA A 141 -21.84 -6.45 -7.43
CA ALA A 141 -20.58 -7.16 -7.24
C ALA A 141 -20.79 -8.59 -6.72
N TYR A 142 -21.81 -8.79 -5.88
CA TYR A 142 -22.23 -10.08 -5.35
C TYR A 142 -22.90 -10.93 -6.42
N ALA A 143 -23.78 -10.36 -7.25
CA ALA A 143 -24.38 -11.04 -8.38
C ALA A 143 -23.32 -11.52 -9.39
N ALA A 144 -22.33 -10.67 -9.71
CA ALA A 144 -21.20 -11.06 -10.54
C ALA A 144 -20.44 -12.25 -9.94
N HIS A 145 -20.16 -12.21 -8.64
CA HIS A 145 -19.51 -13.31 -7.93
C HIS A 145 -20.32 -14.62 -7.98
N LYS A 146 -21.64 -14.56 -7.78
CA LYS A 146 -22.53 -15.73 -7.90
C LYS A 146 -22.52 -16.36 -9.29
N LEU A 147 -22.28 -15.56 -10.33
CA LEU A 147 -22.14 -16.01 -11.71
C LEU A 147 -20.71 -16.48 -12.07
N GLY A 148 -19.82 -16.62 -11.08
CA GLY A 148 -18.42 -17.03 -11.30
C GLY A 148 -17.52 -15.91 -11.85
N LEU A 149 -18.02 -14.67 -11.96
CA LEU A 149 -17.24 -13.53 -12.40
C LEU A 149 -16.49 -12.89 -11.23
N ARG A 150 -15.40 -12.17 -11.56
CA ARG A 150 -14.73 -11.34 -10.55
C ARG A 150 -15.66 -10.22 -10.10
N PRO A 151 -15.71 -9.87 -8.79
CA PRO A 151 -16.50 -8.74 -8.30
C PRO A 151 -16.19 -7.41 -9.00
N SER A 152 -14.98 -7.25 -9.54
CA SER A 152 -14.57 -6.10 -10.34
C SER A 152 -15.33 -5.95 -11.66
N ALA A 153 -16.04 -6.98 -12.14
CA ALA A 153 -16.93 -6.88 -13.30
C ALA A 153 -18.04 -5.84 -13.07
N ALA A 154 -18.52 -5.70 -11.82
CA ALA A 154 -19.49 -4.66 -11.45
C ALA A 154 -18.90 -3.23 -11.51
N CYS A 155 -17.57 -3.09 -11.51
CA CYS A 155 -16.89 -1.80 -11.62
C CYS A 155 -16.79 -1.28 -13.05
N GLY A 156 -17.14 -2.09 -14.04
CA GLY A 156 -17.11 -1.73 -15.46
C GLY A 156 -15.71 -1.74 -16.08
N THR A 157 -15.63 -1.42 -17.37
CA THR A 157 -14.41 -1.46 -18.18
C THR A 157 -14.28 -0.22 -19.04
N LYS A 158 -13.16 -0.06 -19.77
CA LYS A 158 -13.05 1.01 -20.77
C LYS A 158 -14.12 0.91 -21.87
N LYS A 159 -14.55 -0.31 -22.21
CA LYS A 159 -15.53 -0.55 -23.28
C LYS A 159 -16.98 -0.31 -22.82
N SER A 160 -17.30 -0.72 -21.58
CA SER A 160 -18.65 -0.64 -21.02
C SER A 160 -18.89 0.58 -20.12
N GLY A 161 -17.91 1.47 -20.00
CA GLY A 161 -17.92 2.55 -19.03
C GLY A 161 -17.56 2.07 -17.61
N PHE A 162 -17.01 2.98 -16.80
CA PHE A 162 -16.67 2.69 -15.41
C PHE A 162 -17.81 3.05 -14.45
N CYS A 163 -17.90 2.33 -13.34
CA CYS A 163 -18.80 2.65 -12.24
C CYS A 163 -18.59 4.10 -11.76
N LYS A 164 -19.68 4.84 -11.52
CA LYS A 164 -19.66 6.22 -11.02
C LYS A 164 -18.90 6.40 -9.68
N HIS A 165 -18.87 5.36 -8.86
CA HIS A 165 -18.17 5.34 -7.57
C HIS A 165 -16.71 4.85 -7.67
N ARG A 166 -16.24 4.50 -8.88
CA ARG A 166 -14.85 4.09 -9.05
C ARG A 166 -13.96 5.30 -8.83
N PRO A 167 -12.99 5.24 -7.89
CA PRO A 167 -12.08 6.37 -7.66
C PRO A 167 -11.33 6.69 -8.95
N LYS A 168 -11.21 7.99 -9.26
CA LYS A 168 -10.41 8.45 -10.40
C LYS A 168 -8.97 7.99 -10.19
N VAL A 169 -8.50 7.06 -11.01
CA VAL A 169 -7.09 6.68 -11.06
C VAL A 169 -6.30 7.88 -11.58
N GLY A 170 -5.30 8.31 -10.81
CA GLY A 170 -4.64 9.60 -10.94
C GLY A 170 -4.11 9.92 -12.34
N ARG A 171 -4.66 11.00 -12.92
CA ARG A 171 -4.02 11.93 -13.87
C ARG A 171 -4.67 13.33 -13.80
N SER A 172 -5.00 13.77 -12.60
CA SER A 172 -5.42 15.15 -12.38
C SER A 172 -4.62 15.65 -11.18
N PHE A 173 -3.44 16.19 -11.48
CA PHE A 173 -2.84 17.19 -10.60
C PHE A 173 -3.62 18.50 -10.82
N PRO A 174 -3.98 19.25 -9.77
CA PRO A 174 -4.15 20.68 -9.92
C PRO A 174 -2.82 21.33 -10.33
#